data_AF-A0AAV7A1L1-F1
#
_entry.id   AF-A0AAV7A1L1-F1
#
_cell.length_a   1.000
_cell.length_b   1.000
_cell.length_c   1.000
_cell.angle_alpha   90.00
_cell.angle_beta   90.00
_cell.angle_gamma   90.00
#
_symmetry.space_group_name_H-M   'P 1'
#
loop_
_entity.id
_entity.type
_entity.pdbx_description
1 polymer ?
#
loop_
_entity_poly.entity_id
_entity_poly.type
_entity_poly.pdbx_seq_one_letter_code
_entity_poly.pdbx_strand_id
1 'polypeptide(L)'
;MRRTQRKSWAEKKKFATKMSATANVSAMKKVVQQLRVEAGINRVKVSQAAADLKQFCMQNAQHDPLLTGISSSTNPFRPPKVCSFL
;
A
#
# COMPACT_ATOMS: atom_id res chain seq x y z
N MET A 1 15.93 -37.73 -41.70
CA MET A 1 14.79 -36.85 -41.33
C MET A 1 14.66 -36.54 -39.82
N ARG A 2 14.82 -37.48 -38.87
CA ARG A 2 14.60 -37.19 -37.42
C ARG A 2 15.67 -36.30 -36.74
N ARG A 3 16.92 -36.28 -37.24
CA ARG A 3 18.02 -35.47 -36.66
C ARG A 3 17.84 -33.96 -36.88
N THR A 4 17.26 -33.54 -37.99
CA THR A 4 17.02 -32.12 -38.30
C THR A 4 15.90 -31.54 -37.43
N GLN A 5 14.86 -32.31 -37.09
CA GLN A 5 13.82 -31.85 -36.16
C GLN A 5 14.35 -31.65 -34.74
N ARG A 6 15.22 -32.52 -34.22
CA ARG A 6 15.82 -32.33 -32.88
C ARG A 6 16.69 -31.08 -32.80
N LYS A 7 17.46 -30.78 -33.87
CA LYS A 7 18.27 -29.55 -33.94
C LYS A 7 17.37 -28.30 -33.94
N SER A 8 16.32 -28.28 -34.76
CA SER A 8 15.36 -27.17 -34.82
C SER A 8 14.66 -26.91 -33.47
N TRP A 9 14.28 -27.97 -32.75
CA TRP A 9 13.63 -27.83 -31.44
C TRP A 9 14.60 -27.30 -30.37
N ALA A 10 15.87 -27.73 -30.41
CA ALA A 10 16.91 -27.21 -29.53
C ALA A 10 17.20 -25.71 -29.80
N GLU A 11 17.20 -25.28 -31.06
CA GLU A 11 17.37 -23.86 -31.43
C GLU A 11 16.20 -22.99 -31.00
N LYS A 12 14.96 -23.45 -31.23
CA LYS A 12 13.76 -22.77 -30.73
C LYS A 12 13.78 -22.62 -29.21
N LYS A 13 14.21 -23.68 -28.49
CA LYS A 13 14.34 -23.64 -27.02
C LYS A 13 15.42 -22.65 -26.58
N LYS A 14 16.58 -22.62 -27.23
CA LYS A 14 17.66 -21.64 -26.97
C LYS A 14 17.19 -20.20 -27.19
N PHE A 15 16.45 -19.94 -28.27
CA PHE A 15 15.90 -18.60 -28.55
C PHE A 15 14.85 -18.19 -27.52
N ALA A 16 13.94 -19.09 -27.13
CA ALA A 16 12.93 -18.83 -26.11
C ALA A 16 13.57 -18.53 -24.73
N THR A 17 14.59 -19.28 -24.33
CA THR A 17 15.34 -19.01 -23.08
C THR A 17 16.06 -17.65 -23.14
N LYS A 18 16.66 -17.30 -24.27
CA LYS A 18 17.31 -15.98 -24.46
C LYS A 18 16.29 -14.84 -24.37
N MET A 19 15.13 -14.98 -24.99
CA MET A 19 14.05 -13.99 -24.90
C MET A 19 13.51 -13.82 -23.47
N SER A 20 13.31 -14.93 -22.75
CA SER A 20 12.92 -14.89 -21.33
C SER A 20 13.98 -14.20 -20.47
N ALA A 21 15.26 -14.49 -20.69
CA ALA A 21 16.35 -13.82 -19.98
C ALA A 21 16.38 -12.29 -20.25
N THR A 22 16.16 -11.86 -21.50
CA THR A 22 16.09 -10.42 -21.83
C THR A 22 14.88 -9.71 -21.19
N ALA A 23 13.74 -10.40 -21.09
CA ALA A 23 12.55 -9.88 -20.40
C ALA A 23 12.76 -9.74 -18.88
N ASN A 24 13.48 -10.68 -18.27
CA ASN A 24 13.85 -10.60 -16.86
C ASN A 24 14.83 -9.43 -16.60
N VAL A 25 15.80 -9.21 -17.49
CA VAL A 25 16.72 -8.07 -17.38
C VAL A 25 15.99 -6.73 -17.52
N SER A 26 15.01 -6.61 -18.43
CA SER A 26 14.24 -5.37 -18.56
C SER A 26 13.34 -5.12 -17.35
N ALA A 27 12.74 -6.15 -16.76
CA ALA A 27 12.00 -6.06 -15.51
C ALA A 27 12.91 -5.61 -14.35
N MET A 28 14.09 -6.21 -14.21
CA MET A 28 15.07 -5.82 -13.18
C MET A 28 15.53 -4.37 -13.32
N LYS A 29 15.75 -3.89 -14.55
CA LYS A 29 16.09 -2.48 -14.80
C LYS A 29 15.01 -1.53 -14.30
N LYS A 30 13.73 -1.86 -14.50
CA LYS A 30 12.60 -1.08 -13.97
C LYS A 30 12.61 -1.06 -12.44
N VAL A 31 12.84 -2.20 -11.79
CA VAL A 31 12.95 -2.27 -10.32
C VAL A 31 14.10 -1.41 -9.81
N VAL A 32 15.28 -1.49 -10.42
CA VAL A 32 16.43 -0.65 -10.03
C VAL A 32 16.12 0.83 -10.21
N GLN A 33 15.44 1.21 -11.29
CA GLN A 33 15.03 2.60 -11.50
C GLN A 33 14.07 3.06 -10.41
N GLN A 34 13.09 2.23 -10.03
CA GLN A 34 12.17 2.53 -8.94
C GLN A 34 12.89 2.69 -7.60
N LEU A 35 13.79 1.76 -7.25
CA LEU A 35 14.56 1.82 -6.01
C LEU A 35 15.44 3.06 -5.91
N ARG A 36 16.00 3.54 -7.03
CA ARG A 36 16.76 4.80 -7.05
C ARG A 36 15.89 6.01 -6.70
N VAL A 37 14.65 6.04 -7.18
CA VAL A 37 13.70 7.09 -6.83
C VAL A 37 13.35 7.02 -5.34
N GLU A 38 13.03 5.83 -4.83
CA GLU A 38 12.66 5.63 -3.42
C GLU A 38 13.83 5.89 -2.45
N ALA A 39 15.06 5.60 -2.86
CA ALA A 39 16.26 5.93 -2.10
C ALA A 39 16.45 7.45 -1.96
N GLY A 40 16.07 8.21 -2.99
CA GLY A 40 16.14 9.68 -3.02
C GLY A 40 15.04 10.40 -2.22
N ILE A 41 14.11 9.68 -1.60
CA ILE A 41 13.06 10.30 -0.77
C ILE A 41 13.68 10.84 0.53
N ASN A 42 13.46 12.12 0.79
CA ASN A 42 13.85 12.77 2.04
C ASN A 42 13.00 12.22 3.20
N ARG A 43 13.68 11.66 4.21
CA ARG A 43 13.04 11.08 5.40
C ARG A 43 13.11 12.06 6.56
N VAL A 44 12.05 12.10 7.36
CA VAL A 44 12.04 12.80 8.64
C VAL A 44 12.45 11.86 9.77
N LYS A 45 12.93 12.41 10.89
CA LYS A 45 13.25 11.62 12.08
C LYS A 45 11.97 10.99 12.62
N VAL A 46 12.05 9.73 13.03
CA VAL A 46 10.92 9.02 13.64
C VAL A 46 10.41 9.74 14.89
N SER A 47 11.32 10.33 15.68
CA SER A 47 10.94 11.12 16.85
C SER A 47 10.12 12.37 16.49
N GLN A 48 10.43 13.03 15.37
CA GLN A 48 9.68 14.18 14.89
C GLN A 48 8.30 13.73 14.41
N ALA A 49 8.23 12.71 13.56
CA ALA A 49 6.96 12.20 13.06
C ALA A 49 6.04 11.74 14.20
N ALA A 50 6.59 11.11 15.25
CA ALA A 50 5.83 10.71 16.43
C ALA A 50 5.29 11.92 17.23
N ALA A 51 6.08 12.99 17.35
CA ALA A 51 5.65 14.23 17.99
C ALA A 51 4.52 14.90 17.20
N ASP A 52 4.66 14.98 15.87
CA ASP A 52 3.66 15.57 14.98
C ASP A 52 2.33 14.81 15.04
N LEU A 53 2.39 13.47 15.01
CA LEU A 53 1.21 12.61 15.17
C LEU A 53 0.53 12.82 16.52
N LYS A 54 1.30 12.84 17.62
CA LYS A 54 0.77 13.09 18.96
C LYS A 54 0.09 14.45 19.02
N GLN A 55 0.73 15.48 18.50
CA GLN A 55 0.20 16.84 18.51
C GLN A 55 -1.11 16.93 17.73
N PHE A 56 -1.16 16.32 16.54
CA PHE A 56 -2.38 16.24 15.75
C PHE A 56 -3.51 15.55 16.52
N CYS A 57 -3.24 14.41 17.15
CA CYS A 57 -4.23 13.71 17.97
C CYS A 57 -4.71 14.57 19.14
N MET A 58 -3.82 15.25 19.87
CA MET A 58 -4.21 16.10 21.01
C MET A 58 -5.07 17.30 20.59
N GLN A 59 -4.76 17.93 19.46
CA GLN A 59 -5.54 19.05 18.92
C GLN A 59 -6.96 18.62 18.50
N ASN A 60 -7.09 17.42 17.92
CA ASN A 60 -8.36 16.92 17.41
C ASN A 60 -9.15 16.08 18.42
N ALA A 61 -8.53 15.66 19.53
CA ALA A 61 -9.16 14.80 20.52
C ALA A 61 -10.45 15.40 21.09
N GLN A 62 -10.51 16.73 21.25
CA GLN A 62 -11.71 17.41 21.76
C GLN A 62 -12.88 17.40 20.77
N HIS A 63 -12.57 17.27 19.47
CA HIS A 63 -13.57 17.21 18.40
C HIS A 63 -13.97 15.79 18.04
N ASP A 64 -13.33 14.77 18.64
CA ASP A 64 -13.66 13.37 18.44
C ASP A 64 -14.78 12.95 19.41
N PRO A 65 -16.02 12.72 18.92
CA PRO A 65 -17.16 12.30 19.73
C PRO A 65 -16.94 10.98 20.48
N LEU A 66 -16.04 10.13 19.98
CA LEU A 66 -15.73 8.84 20.58
C LEU A 66 -14.75 8.96 21.75
N LEU A 67 -13.91 10.00 21.75
CA LEU A 67 -12.95 10.25 22.81
C LEU A 67 -13.52 11.13 23.93
N THR A 68 -14.23 12.21 23.59
CA THR A 68 -14.84 13.11 24.59
C THR A 68 -16.17 12.60 25.14
N GLY A 69 -16.83 11.71 24.40
CA GLY A 69 -18.21 11.34 24.65
C GLY A 69 -19.16 12.47 24.25
N ILE A 70 -20.26 12.10 23.59
CA ILE A 70 -21.31 13.04 23.24
C ILE A 70 -22.51 12.90 24.14
N SER A 71 -23.15 14.04 24.43
CA SER A 71 -24.44 14.04 25.12
C SER A 71 -25.43 13.17 24.36
N SER A 72 -26.29 12.54 25.13
CA SER A 72 -27.40 11.73 24.67
C SER A 72 -28.18 12.39 23.53
N SER A 73 -28.49 13.68 23.65
CA SER A 73 -29.26 14.45 22.67
C SER A 73 -28.57 14.69 21.33
N THR A 74 -27.24 14.63 21.29
CA THR A 74 -26.42 14.96 20.11
C THR A 74 -26.00 13.71 19.34
N ASN A 75 -26.30 12.50 19.86
CA ASN A 75 -25.99 11.24 19.20
C ASN A 75 -27.07 10.87 18.17
N PRO A 76 -26.76 10.88 16.85
CA PRO A 76 -27.72 10.53 15.80
C PRO A 76 -28.12 9.06 15.80
N PHE A 77 -27.34 8.18 16.47
CA PHE A 77 -27.65 6.76 16.61
C PHE A 77 -28.48 6.43 17.86
N ARG A 78 -28.97 7.45 18.58
CA ARG A 78 -29.84 7.23 19.74
C ARG A 78 -31.17 6.61 19.30
N PRO A 79 -31.60 5.48 19.90
CA PRO A 79 -32.97 5.00 19.77
C PRO A 79 -33.95 6.04 20.32
N PRO A 80 -35.05 6.36 19.63
CA PRO A 80 -36.03 7.31 20.11
C PRO A 80 -36.57 6.85 21.47
N LYS A 81 -36.58 7.75 22.45
CA LYS A 81 -37.28 7.48 23.71
C LYS A 81 -38.77 7.41 23.40
N VAL A 82 -39.35 6.22 23.45
CA VAL A 82 -40.80 6.09 23.50
C VAL A 82 -41.25 6.67 24.84
N CYS A 83 -41.90 7.84 24.82
CA CYS A 83 -42.64 8.31 25.98
C CYS A 83 -43.88 7.43 26.11
N SER A 84 -43.83 6.44 26.98
CA SER A 84 -45.06 5.84 27.52
C SER A 84 -45.70 6.90 28.42
N PHE A 85 -46.74 7.58 27.94
CA PHE A 85 -47.67 8.26 28.83
C PHE A 85 -48.43 7.15 29.58
N LEU A 86 -48.10 6.97 30.86
CA LEU A 86 -48.92 6.21 31.80
C LEU A 86 -49.64 7.19 32.73
#